data_AF-A0A1V5J4Q0-F1
#
_entry.id   AF-A0A1V5J4Q0-F1
#
_cell.length_a   1.000
_cell.length_b   1.000
_cell.length_c   1.000
_cell.angle_alpha   90.00
_cell.angle_beta   90.00
_cell.angle_gamma   90.00
#
_symmetry.space_group_name_H-M   'P 1'
#
loop_
_entity.id
_entity.type
_entity.pdbx_description
1 polymer ?
#
loop_
_entity_poly.entity_id
_entity_poly.type
_entity_poly.pdbx_seq_one_letter_code
_entity_poly.pdbx_strand_id
1 'polypeptide(L)'
;MALENSAVDDYWTEKLADAFLAGCHPLYYGCPNINRYFAPASLTPIDLNYPERAISVIEECLAKNRFESSKDLIWESRTRVLDRYNLFALIAEYIAADRKNAAESSRSYVKVTIRKEASASNLFYQFKKNILSR
;
A
#
# COMPACT_ATOMS: atom_id res chain seq x y z
N MET A 1 12.90 -8.37 -7.07
CA MET A 1 13.28 -7.55 -5.90
C MET A 1 12.23 -6.46 -5.72
N ALA A 2 12.01 -5.98 -4.50
CA ALA A 2 11.06 -4.91 -4.19
C ALA A 2 11.73 -3.87 -3.29
N LEU A 3 12.10 -2.71 -3.86
CA LEU A 3 12.90 -1.69 -3.17
C LEU A 3 12.12 -0.38 -3.13
N GLU A 4 11.84 0.13 -1.94
CA GLU A 4 11.23 1.44 -1.77
C GLU A 4 12.27 2.55 -1.84
N ASN A 5 11.79 3.76 -2.11
CA ASN A 5 12.65 4.94 -2.24
C ASN A 5 13.26 5.39 -0.91
N SER A 6 12.74 4.93 0.22
CA SER A 6 13.16 5.32 1.57
C SER A 6 12.80 4.25 2.58
N ALA A 7 13.54 4.21 3.70
CA ALA A 7 13.27 3.31 4.83
C ALA A 7 12.44 4.03 5.91
N VAL A 8 11.13 3.83 5.94
CA VAL A 8 10.20 4.51 6.87
C VAL A 8 9.17 3.51 7.39
N ASP A 9 8.80 3.62 8.67
CA ASP A 9 7.76 2.77 9.26
C ASP A 9 6.43 2.93 8.52
N ASP A 10 5.72 1.81 8.35
CA ASP A 10 4.43 1.71 7.67
C ASP A 10 4.46 2.14 6.18
N TYR A 11 5.65 2.30 5.58
CA TYR A 11 5.86 2.69 4.18
C TYR A 11 6.28 1.50 3.30
N TRP A 12 5.29 0.74 2.83
CA TRP A 12 5.46 -0.24 1.77
C TRP A 12 4.46 0.04 0.64
N THR A 13 4.83 -0.26 -0.61
CA THR A 13 4.07 0.18 -1.78
C THR A 13 3.70 -0.97 -2.72
N GLU A 14 3.23 -0.63 -3.92
CA GLU A 14 2.94 -1.57 -4.99
C GLU A 14 4.13 -2.45 -5.34
N LYS A 15 5.37 -1.97 -5.13
CA LYS A 15 6.58 -2.75 -5.44
C LYS A 15 6.63 -4.08 -4.67
N LEU A 16 6.23 -4.06 -3.40
CA LEU A 16 6.14 -5.27 -2.59
C LEU A 16 4.86 -6.05 -2.91
N ALA A 17 3.73 -5.36 -3.11
CA ALA A 17 2.47 -5.99 -3.49
C ALA A 17 2.62 -6.82 -4.77
N ASP A 18 3.20 -6.23 -5.82
CA ASP A 18 3.41 -6.85 -7.14
C ASP A 18 4.28 -8.10 -7.04
N ALA A 19 5.30 -8.10 -6.17
CA ALA A 19 6.11 -9.29 -5.93
C ALA A 19 5.29 -10.45 -5.35
N PHE A 20 4.44 -10.20 -4.36
CA PHE A 20 3.53 -11.21 -3.81
C PHE A 20 2.43 -11.62 -4.81
N LEU A 21 1.90 -10.67 -5.58
CA LEU A 21 0.93 -10.92 -6.66
C LEU A 21 1.54 -11.66 -7.86
N ALA A 22 2.86 -11.64 -8.03
CA ALA A 22 3.57 -12.50 -8.96
C ALA A 22 3.88 -13.89 -8.38
N GLY A 23 3.62 -14.11 -7.07
CA GLY A 23 3.96 -15.35 -6.38
C GLY A 23 5.46 -15.51 -6.14
N CYS A 24 6.21 -14.42 -6.02
CA CYS A 24 7.65 -14.43 -5.79
C CYS A 24 7.99 -14.35 -4.29
N HIS A 25 9.19 -14.82 -3.92
CA HIS A 25 9.81 -14.48 -2.62
C HIS A 25 10.52 -13.13 -2.73
N PRO A 26 10.04 -12.04 -2.09
CA PRO A 26 10.63 -10.73 -2.27
C PRO A 26 11.95 -10.59 -1.50
N LEU A 27 13.00 -10.13 -2.18
CA LEU A 27 14.13 -9.45 -1.54
C LEU A 27 13.73 -7.98 -1.35
N TYR A 28 13.61 -7.51 -0.10
CA TYR A 28 12.87 -6.29 0.23
C TYR A 28 13.70 -5.25 1.01
N TYR A 29 13.48 -3.95 0.70
CA TYR A 29 13.98 -2.81 1.48
C TYR A 29 12.93 -1.69 1.46
N GLY A 30 12.61 -1.09 2.60
CA GLY A 30 11.74 0.10 2.65
C GLY A 30 10.93 0.32 3.93
N CYS A 31 10.46 -0.74 4.56
CA CYS A 31 9.59 -0.65 5.73
C CYS A 31 10.21 -1.42 6.91
N PRO A 32 10.81 -0.74 7.92
CA PRO A 32 11.49 -1.41 9.05
C PRO A 32 10.54 -2.32 9.85
N ASN A 33 9.28 -1.92 9.98
CA ASN A 33 8.24 -2.66 10.68
C ASN A 33 7.37 -3.53 9.75
N ILE A 34 7.90 -3.96 8.58
CA ILE A 34 7.15 -4.74 7.58
C ILE A 34 6.50 -6.02 8.15
N ASN A 35 7.08 -6.58 9.21
CA ASN A 35 6.58 -7.76 9.91
C ASN A 35 5.22 -7.54 10.61
N ARG A 36 4.72 -6.30 10.69
CA ARG A 36 3.33 -6.00 11.10
C ARG A 36 2.31 -6.37 10.01
N TYR A 37 2.75 -6.44 8.75
CA TYR A 37 1.90 -6.65 7.58
C TYR A 37 2.05 -8.05 6.99
N PHE A 38 3.28 -8.56 6.93
CA PHE A 38 3.60 -9.85 6.32
C PHE A 38 4.42 -10.73 7.25
N ALA A 39 4.32 -12.05 7.08
CA ALA A 39 5.12 -12.98 7.87
C ALA A 39 6.62 -12.78 7.59
N PRO A 40 7.50 -12.76 8.61
CA PRO A 40 8.94 -12.52 8.41
C PRO A 40 9.62 -13.49 7.43
N ALA A 41 9.10 -14.71 7.30
CA ALA A 41 9.65 -15.71 6.39
C ALA A 41 9.04 -15.65 4.96
N SER A 42 8.06 -14.77 4.71
CA SER A 42 7.47 -14.59 3.38
C SER A 42 8.33 -13.72 2.45
N LEU A 43 9.30 -12.99 3.01
CA LEU A 43 10.24 -12.13 2.31
C LEU A 43 11.60 -12.18 2.99
N THR A 44 12.64 -11.68 2.33
CA THR A 44 13.97 -11.53 2.92
C THR A 44 14.34 -10.04 2.90
N PRO A 45 14.50 -9.40 4.06
CA PRO A 45 14.93 -8.01 4.12
C PRO A 45 16.41 -7.88 3.76
N ILE A 46 16.75 -6.83 3.01
CA ILE A 46 18.13 -6.44 2.71
C ILE A 46 18.34 -4.99 3.13
N ASP A 47 19.58 -4.63 3.51
CA ASP A 47 19.93 -3.24 3.86
C ASP A 47 20.84 -2.63 2.81
N LEU A 48 20.33 -1.65 2.07
CA LEU A 48 21.06 -1.00 0.98
C LEU A 48 22.18 -0.07 1.47
N ASN A 49 22.21 0.30 2.76
CA ASN A 49 23.31 1.08 3.33
C ASN A 49 24.59 0.25 3.51
N TYR A 50 24.49 -1.08 3.44
CA TYR A 50 25.62 -2.00 3.55
C TYR A 50 25.61 -3.01 2.39
N PRO A 51 26.05 -2.61 1.18
CA PRO A 51 25.95 -3.43 -0.03
C PRO A 51 26.53 -4.83 0.10
N GLU A 52 27.72 -4.97 0.71
CA GLU A 52 28.35 -6.28 0.91
C GLU A 52 27.50 -7.21 1.78
N ARG A 53 26.86 -6.67 2.83
CA ARG A 53 25.93 -7.45 3.66
C ARG A 53 24.68 -7.84 2.88
N ALA A 54 24.14 -6.93 2.08
CA ALA A 54 22.99 -7.22 1.24
C ALA A 54 23.29 -8.34 0.24
N ILE A 55 24.48 -8.34 -0.39
CA ILE A 55 24.94 -9.40 -1.28
C ILE A 55 24.99 -10.73 -0.53
N SER A 56 25.63 -10.78 0.65
CA SER A 56 25.69 -12.02 1.43
C SER A 56 24.31 -12.56 1.83
N VAL A 57 23.36 -11.68 2.16
CA VAL A 57 21.96 -12.07 2.46
C VAL A 57 21.26 -12.65 1.23
N ILE A 58 21.51 -12.09 0.05
CA ILE A 58 20.96 -12.60 -1.22
C ILE A 58 21.54 -13.98 -1.54
N GLU A 59 22.85 -14.15 -1.41
CA GLU A 59 23.53 -15.44 -1.61
C GLU A 59 22.99 -16.51 -0.64
N GLU A 60 22.80 -16.15 0.63
CA GLU A 60 22.20 -17.04 1.63
C GLU A 60 20.75 -17.39 1.29
N CYS A 61 19.96 -16.42 0.82
CA CYS A 61 18.58 -16.63 0.39
C CYS A 61 18.48 -17.66 -0.74
N LEU A 62 19.39 -17.57 -1.72
CA LEU A 62 19.51 -18.52 -2.82
C LEU A 62 19.99 -19.89 -2.34
N ALA A 63 21.07 -19.95 -1.55
CA ALA A 63 21.62 -21.19 -1.03
C ALA A 63 20.61 -21.99 -0.17
N LYS A 64 19.73 -21.28 0.55
CA LYS A 64 18.67 -21.88 1.38
C LYS A 64 17.38 -22.18 0.63
N ASN A 65 17.29 -21.93 -0.69
CA ASN A 65 16.07 -22.11 -1.48
C ASN A 65 14.84 -21.48 -0.78
N ARG A 66 14.99 -20.21 -0.37
CA ARG A 66 13.98 -19.55 0.47
C ARG A 66 12.61 -19.49 -0.19
N PHE A 67 12.57 -19.34 -1.51
CA PHE A 67 11.32 -19.38 -2.27
C PHE A 67 10.56 -20.69 -2.04
N GLU A 68 11.21 -21.83 -2.25
CA GLU A 68 10.64 -23.16 -2.07
C GLU A 68 10.14 -23.36 -0.64
N SER A 69 10.92 -22.92 0.35
CA SER A 69 10.59 -23.08 1.78
C SER A 69 9.47 -22.15 2.28
N SER A 70 9.06 -21.16 1.50
CA SER A 70 8.11 -20.11 1.92
C SER A 70 6.87 -19.99 1.03
N LYS A 71 6.62 -20.93 0.12
CA LYS A 71 5.50 -20.89 -0.84
C LYS A 71 4.14 -20.61 -0.18
N ASP A 72 3.84 -21.29 0.92
CA ASP A 72 2.56 -21.11 1.63
C ASP A 72 2.45 -19.70 2.21
N LEU A 73 3.54 -19.16 2.75
CA LEU A 73 3.59 -17.80 3.29
C LEU A 73 3.51 -16.74 2.19
N ILE A 74 4.10 -16.99 1.03
CA ILE A 74 3.96 -16.12 -0.14
C ILE A 74 2.50 -16.09 -0.59
N TRP A 75 1.83 -17.25 -0.61
CA TRP A 75 0.41 -17.33 -0.97
C TRP A 75 -0.47 -16.63 0.05
N GLU A 76 -0.18 -16.77 1.33
CA GLU A 76 -0.87 -16.03 2.40
C GLU A 76 -0.66 -14.52 2.26
N SER A 77 0.57 -14.06 1.99
CA SER A 77 0.88 -12.65 1.72
C SER A 77 0.15 -12.14 0.47
N ARG A 78 0.05 -12.95 -0.60
CA ARG A 78 -0.76 -12.65 -1.78
C ARG A 78 -2.23 -12.45 -1.42
N THR A 79 -2.81 -13.35 -0.64
CA THR A 79 -4.19 -13.24 -0.15
C THR A 79 -4.38 -11.96 0.66
N ARG A 80 -3.44 -11.59 1.55
CA ARG A 80 -3.51 -10.32 2.28
C ARG A 80 -3.53 -9.10 1.35
N VAL A 81 -2.73 -9.10 0.29
CA VAL A 81 -2.76 -8.01 -0.71
C VAL A 81 -4.13 -7.94 -1.40
N LEU A 82 -4.66 -9.07 -1.84
CA LEU A 82 -5.93 -9.16 -2.59
C LEU A 82 -7.19 -8.91 -1.76
N ASP A 83 -7.16 -9.24 -0.47
CA ASP A 83 -8.38 -9.26 0.35
C ASP A 83 -8.36 -8.25 1.50
N ARG A 84 -7.20 -7.66 1.82
CA ARG A 84 -7.06 -6.74 2.97
C ARG A 84 -6.42 -5.41 2.62
N TYR A 85 -5.29 -5.41 1.92
CA TYR A 85 -4.48 -4.20 1.77
C TYR A 85 -4.77 -3.40 0.51
N ASN A 86 -5.61 -3.90 -0.40
CA ASN A 86 -6.03 -3.14 -1.56
C ASN A 86 -7.14 -2.12 -1.21
N LEU A 87 -7.28 -1.13 -2.08
CA LEU A 87 -8.23 -0.04 -1.92
C LEU A 87 -9.68 -0.50 -1.81
N PHE A 88 -10.08 -1.54 -2.55
CA PHE A 88 -11.48 -2.00 -2.54
C PHE A 88 -11.83 -2.67 -1.22
N ALA A 89 -10.94 -3.51 -0.68
CA ALA A 89 -11.10 -4.09 0.65
C ALA A 89 -11.23 -3.00 1.71
N LEU A 90 -10.35 -1.99 1.67
CA LEU A 90 -10.39 -0.85 2.58
C LEU A 90 -11.75 -0.12 2.52
N ILE A 91 -12.21 0.24 1.31
CA ILE A 91 -13.50 0.92 1.13
C ILE A 91 -14.66 0.07 1.67
N ALA A 92 -14.65 -1.24 1.39
CA ALA A 92 -15.68 -2.15 1.86
C ALA A 92 -15.71 -2.25 3.39
N GLU A 93 -14.55 -2.36 4.04
CA GLU A 93 -14.41 -2.36 5.50
C GLU A 93 -14.96 -1.06 6.11
N TYR A 94 -14.62 0.10 5.55
CA TYR A 94 -15.13 1.39 6.02
C TYR A 94 -16.66 1.50 5.90
N ILE A 95 -17.24 1.10 4.76
CA ILE A 95 -18.70 1.11 4.56
C ILE A 95 -19.38 0.17 5.57
N ALA A 96 -18.83 -1.02 5.79
CA ALA A 96 -19.37 -1.98 6.75
C ALA A 96 -19.33 -1.43 8.18
N ALA A 97 -18.20 -0.83 8.58
CA ALA A 97 -18.05 -0.19 9.89
C ALA A 97 -19.01 1.00 10.06
N ASP A 98 -19.17 1.84 9.04
CA ASP A 98 -20.10 2.97 9.08
C ASP A 98 -21.55 2.52 9.25
N ARG A 99 -21.97 1.49 8.51
CA ARG A 99 -23.31 0.90 8.64
C ARG A 99 -23.57 0.35 10.04
N LYS A 100 -22.58 -0.33 10.65
CA LYS A 100 -22.68 -0.84 12.02
C LYS A 100 -22.87 0.31 13.01
N ASN A 101 -22.06 1.35 12.89
CA ASN A 101 -22.15 2.53 13.76
C ASN A 101 -23.49 3.30 13.57
N ALA A 102 -24.01 3.35 12.35
CA ALA A 102 -25.29 4.00 12.04
C ALA A 102 -26.49 3.23 12.62
N ALA A 103 -26.43 1.90 12.71
CA ALA A 103 -27.47 1.10 13.37
C ALA A 103 -27.52 1.36 14.90
N GLU A 104 -26.40 1.78 15.48
CA GLU A 104 -26.25 2.04 16.93
C GLU A 104 -26.51 3.52 17.31
N SER A 105 -26.69 4.43 16.34
CA SER A 105 -26.85 5.87 16.61
C SER A 105 -27.85 6.58 15.69
N SER A 106 -28.77 7.37 16.28
CA SER A 106 -29.67 8.25 15.53
C SER A 106 -28.88 9.40 14.89
N ARG A 107 -28.42 9.23 13.64
CA ARG A 107 -27.65 10.24 12.93
C ARG A 107 -28.54 11.21 12.15
N SER A 108 -28.30 12.50 12.34
CA SER A 108 -28.80 13.57 11.47
C SER A 108 -27.88 13.68 10.25
N TYR A 109 -28.43 13.49 9.05
CA TYR A 109 -27.69 13.77 7.81
C TYR A 109 -27.44 15.28 7.68
N VAL A 110 -26.18 15.67 7.55
CA VAL A 110 -25.80 17.06 7.26
C VAL A 110 -25.57 17.20 5.76
N LYS A 111 -26.22 18.18 5.15
CA LYS A 111 -26.03 18.49 3.73
C LYS A 111 -24.64 19.10 3.53
N VAL A 112 -23.69 18.32 3.01
CA VAL A 112 -22.36 18.82 2.63
C VAL A 112 -22.40 19.25 1.17
N THR A 113 -22.09 20.51 0.91
CA THR A 113 -21.90 21.02 -0.45
C THR A 113 -20.40 21.06 -0.74
N ILE A 114 -19.90 20.11 -1.52
CA ILE A 114 -18.52 20.17 -2.01
C ILE A 114 -18.46 21.23 -3.11
N ARG A 115 -17.91 22.40 -2.79
CA ARG A 115 -17.69 23.47 -3.76
C ARG A 115 -16.35 23.24 -4.43
N LYS A 116 -16.31 23.30 -5.76
CA LYS A 116 -15.05 23.38 -6.50
C LYS A 116 -14.33 24.65 -6.05
N GLU A 117 -13.10 24.50 -5.55
CA GLU A 117 -12.30 25.64 -5.15
C GLU A 117 -12.05 26.56 -6.35
N ALA A 118 -12.18 27.87 -6.14
CA ALA A 118 -11.97 28.87 -7.18
C ALA A 118 -10.46 28.98 -7.47
N SER A 119 -9.94 28.05 -8.27
CA SER A 119 -8.54 28.11 -8.67
C SER A 119 -8.34 29.03 -9.88
N ALA A 120 -7.37 29.92 -9.80
CA ALA A 120 -6.90 30.70 -10.93
C ALA A 120 -6.32 29.81 -12.04
N SER A 121 -5.88 28.58 -11.77
CA SER A 121 -5.42 27.62 -12.81
C SER A 121 -6.56 26.85 -13.48
N ASN A 122 -7.79 26.97 -12.99
CA ASN A 122 -8.95 26.32 -13.59
C ASN A 122 -9.41 27.11 -14.81
N LEU A 123 -9.08 26.60 -16.00
CA LEU A 123 -9.38 27.22 -17.29
C LEU A 123 -10.87 27.63 -17.42
N PHE A 124 -11.80 26.78 -16.96
CA PHE A 124 -13.23 27.09 -16.95
C PHE A 124 -13.62 28.27 -16.05
N TYR A 125 -12.90 28.47 -14.93
CA TYR A 125 -13.11 29.61 -14.04
C TYR A 125 -12.59 30.90 -14.68
N GLN A 126 -11.42 30.87 -15.31
CA GLN A 126 -10.88 32.02 -16.06
C GLN A 126 -11.78 32.40 -17.25
N PHE A 127 -12.25 31.41 -18.02
CA PHE A 127 -13.16 31.63 -19.15
C PHE A 127 -14.48 32.28 -18.72
N LYS A 128 -15.12 31.77 -17.65
CA LYS A 128 -16.34 32.39 -17.12
C LYS A 128 -16.10 33.81 -16.62
N LYS A 129 -14.99 34.06 -15.91
CA LYS A 129 -14.67 35.40 -15.39
C LYS A 129 -14.52 36.41 -16.53
N ASN A 130 -13.81 36.06 -17.60
CA ASN A 130 -13.55 36.98 -18.71
C ASN A 130 -14.77 37.22 -19.63
N ILE A 131 -15.71 36.29 -19.69
CA ILE A 131 -16.95 36.44 -20.49
C ILE A 131 -18.04 37.18 -19.70
N LEU A 132 -18.13 36.98 -18.38
CA LEU A 132 -19.13 37.63 -17.52
C LEU A 132 -18.68 39.01 -17.00
N SER A 133 -17.44 39.43 -17.28
CA SER A 133 -16.90 40.75 -16.93
C SER A 133 -16.86 41.72 -18.12
N ARG A 134 -17.56 41.43 -19.20
CA ARG A 134 -17.86 42.34 -20.32
C ARG A 134 -19.34 42.62 -20.36
#